data_AF-A0A8J6ZZ85-F1
#
_entry.id   AF-A0A8J6ZZ85-F1
#
_cell.length_a   1.000
_cell.length_b   1.000
_cell.length_c   1.000
_cell.angle_alpha   90.00
_cell.angle_beta   90.00
_cell.angle_gamma   90.00
#
_symmetry.space_group_name_H-M   'P 1'
#
loop_
_entity.id
_entity.type
_entity.pdbx_description
1 polymer ?
#
loop_
_entity_poly.entity_id
_entity_poly.type
_entity_poly.pdbx_seq_one_letter_code
_entity_poly.pdbx_strand_id
1 'polypeptide(L)'
;MAHDYSFPQELLTLPIADRISYFQQYTMAHPKLLIAADKLKNAIDDPGFFSLIFLFGPTGVGKTTLLRRIRQRLLASFHKEMELDKGFIPIANIEVATPEFSNFDWKDFYLRALGVLQDPCI
;
A
#
# COMPACT_ATOMS: atom_id res chain seq x y z
N MET A 1 0.45 13.36 -19.46
CA MET A 1 -0.13 14.40 -18.58
C MET A 1 1.00 14.91 -17.70
N ALA A 2 1.51 16.13 -17.94
CA ALA A 2 2.58 16.69 -17.12
C ALA A 2 2.01 16.99 -15.73
N HIS A 3 2.54 16.34 -14.69
CA HIS A 3 2.22 16.72 -13.32
C HIS A 3 2.90 18.06 -13.04
N ASP A 4 2.10 19.08 -12.72
CA ASP A 4 2.58 20.39 -12.32
C ASP A 4 3.18 20.26 -10.92
N TYR A 5 4.51 20.09 -10.85
CA TYR A 5 5.27 19.97 -9.59
C TYR A 5 5.59 21.35 -8.99
N SER A 6 4.84 22.39 -9.37
CA SER A 6 5.09 23.75 -8.88
C SER A 6 4.80 23.85 -7.39
N PHE A 7 5.76 24.45 -6.68
CA PHE A 7 5.61 24.75 -5.26
C PHE A 7 4.50 25.81 -5.06
N PRO A 8 3.54 25.60 -4.14
CA PRO A 8 2.48 26.59 -3.88
C PRO A 8 3.09 27.86 -3.27
N GLN A 9 3.18 28.94 -4.04
CA GLN A 9 3.80 30.18 -3.56
C GLN A 9 3.09 30.80 -2.36
N GLU A 10 1.79 30.54 -2.21
CA GLU A 10 0.96 30.95 -1.08
C GLU A 10 1.48 30.39 0.27
N LEU A 11 2.21 29.27 0.27
CA LEU A 11 2.84 28.76 1.50
C LEU A 11 3.92 29.70 2.05
N LEU A 12 4.51 30.58 1.23
CA LEU A 12 5.54 31.51 1.70
C LEU A 12 4.97 32.56 2.67
N THR A 13 3.68 32.86 2.59
CA THR A 13 2.99 33.83 3.45
C THR A 13 2.35 33.18 4.69
N LEU A 14 2.27 31.85 4.73
CA LEU A 14 1.69 31.12 5.85
C LEU A 14 2.64 31.04 7.06
N PRO A 15 2.09 30.88 8.29
CA PRO A 15 2.87 30.61 9.49
C PRO A 15 3.85 29.45 9.33
N ILE A 16 4.97 29.52 10.06
CA ILE A 16 6.03 28.49 10.01
C ILE A 16 5.48 27.08 10.29
N ALA A 17 4.52 26.95 11.21
CA ALA A 17 3.89 25.67 11.54
C ALA A 17 3.20 25.02 10.33
N ASP A 18 2.46 25.80 9.55
CA ASP A 18 1.71 25.31 8.38
C ASP A 18 2.66 24.92 7.23
N ARG A 19 3.75 25.68 7.06
CA ARG A 19 4.83 25.37 6.11
C ARG A 19 5.52 24.05 6.44
N ILE A 20 5.81 23.81 7.72
CA ILE A 20 6.39 22.54 8.20
C ILE A 20 5.40 21.40 7.96
N SER A 21 4.13 21.58 8.32
CA SER A 21 3.09 20.57 8.11
C SER A 21 2.94 20.19 6.64
N TYR A 22 2.92 21.18 5.73
CA TYR A 22 2.91 20.92 4.29
C TYR A 22 4.10 20.08 3.86
N PHE A 23 5.31 20.46 4.25
CA PHE A 23 6.53 19.75 3.83
C PHE A 23 6.57 18.31 4.37
N GLN A 24 6.12 18.08 5.60
CA GLN A 24 6.04 16.74 6.18
C GLN A 24 5.03 15.84 5.47
N GLN A 25 3.96 16.41 4.93
CA GLN A 25 2.92 15.67 4.20
C GLN A 25 3.23 15.55 2.69
N TYR A 26 4.08 16.43 2.17
CA TYR A 26 4.44 16.44 0.76
C TYR A 26 5.14 15.14 0.36
N THR A 27 4.56 14.44 -0.61
CA THR A 27 5.12 13.21 -1.17
C THR A 27 5.33 13.39 -2.67
N MET A 28 6.59 13.41 -3.11
CA MET A 28 6.92 13.48 -4.53
C MET A 28 6.93 12.09 -5.19
N ALA A 29 6.36 12.00 -6.39
CA ALA A 29 6.41 10.78 -7.19
C ALA A 29 7.79 10.64 -7.86
N HIS A 30 8.66 9.81 -7.29
CA HIS A 30 9.96 9.51 -7.91
C HIS A 30 9.75 8.65 -9.18
N PRO A 31 10.35 8.97 -10.35
CA PRO A 31 10.12 8.25 -11.60
C PRO A 31 10.35 6.73 -11.51
N LYS A 32 11.40 6.29 -10.81
CA LYS A 32 11.65 4.85 -10.58
C LYS A 32 10.56 4.17 -9.76
N LEU A 33 9.94 4.88 -8.82
CA LEU A 33 8.85 4.34 -8.01
C LEU A 33 7.57 4.20 -8.84
N LEU A 34 7.32 5.13 -9.77
CA LEU A 34 6.21 5.04 -10.72
C LEU A 34 6.37 3.81 -11.64
N ILE A 35 7.56 3.60 -12.19
CA ILE A 35 7.84 2.41 -13.02
C ILE A 35 7.63 1.12 -12.22
N ALA A 36 8.09 1.08 -10.97
CA ALA A 36 7.88 -0.08 -10.10
C ALA A 36 6.38 -0.30 -9.79
N ALA A 37 5.62 0.79 -9.61
CA ALA A 37 4.19 0.74 -9.40
C ALA A 37 3.44 0.16 -10.60
N ASP A 38 3.79 0.60 -11.81
CA ASP A 38 3.18 0.10 -13.05
C ASP A 38 3.50 -1.38 -13.27
N LYS A 39 4.75 -1.80 -13.03
CA LYS A 39 5.14 -3.22 -13.11
C LYS A 39 4.34 -4.08 -12.13
N LEU A 40 4.23 -3.63 -10.88
CA LEU A 40 3.48 -4.33 -9.84
C LEU A 40 1.99 -4.39 -10.18
N LYS A 41 1.41 -3.28 -10.67
CA LYS A 41 0.03 -3.24 -11.16
C LYS A 41 -0.21 -4.27 -12.26
N ASN A 42 0.62 -4.28 -13.29
CA ASN A 42 0.44 -5.20 -14.42
C ASN A 42 0.54 -6.66 -13.98
N ALA A 43 1.47 -6.98 -13.08
CA ALA A 43 1.63 -8.34 -12.54
C ALA A 43 0.44 -8.80 -11.67
N ILE A 44 -0.34 -7.85 -11.11
CA ILE A 44 -1.58 -8.13 -10.37
C ILE A 44 -2.77 -8.26 -11.31
N ASP A 45 -2.86 -7.39 -12.32
CA ASP A 45 -4.00 -7.34 -13.26
C ASP A 45 -3.99 -8.49 -14.28
N ASP A 46 -2.80 -8.94 -14.68
CA ASP A 46 -2.60 -10.08 -15.59
C ASP A 46 -1.65 -11.11 -14.96
N PRO A 47 -2.14 -11.85 -13.94
CA PRO A 47 -1.34 -12.88 -13.30
C PRO A 47 -1.20 -14.07 -14.24
N GLY A 48 0.04 -14.52 -14.48
CA GLY A 48 0.28 -15.85 -15.02
C GLY A 48 -0.25 -16.95 -14.07
N PHE A 49 -0.11 -18.22 -14.45
CA PHE A 49 -0.66 -19.36 -13.70
C PHE A 49 -0.33 -19.42 -12.20
N PHE A 50 0.87 -18.98 -11.79
CA PHE A 50 1.26 -18.85 -10.39
C PHE A 50 2.09 -17.57 -10.23
N SER A 51 1.50 -16.53 -9.63
CA SER A 51 2.15 -15.24 -9.46
C SER A 51 2.70 -15.10 -8.03
N LEU A 52 4.02 -15.08 -7.90
CA LEU A 52 4.72 -14.67 -6.68
C LEU A 52 5.51 -13.38 -6.99
N ILE A 53 5.11 -12.28 -6.36
CA ILE A 53 5.68 -10.96 -6.66
C ILE A 53 6.49 -10.45 -5.48
N PHE A 54 7.78 -10.21 -5.71
CA PHE A 54 8.68 -9.64 -4.71
C PHE A 54 8.82 -8.12 -4.91
N LEU A 55 8.47 -7.35 -3.87
CA LEU A 55 8.73 -5.91 -3.80
C LEU A 55 9.78 -5.62 -2.72
N PHE A 56 11.00 -5.29 -3.15
CA PHE A 56 12.13 -5.02 -2.25
C PHE A 56 12.78 -3.67 -2.54
N GLY A 57 13.55 -3.15 -1.57
CA GLY A 57 14.24 -1.87 -1.66
C GLY A 57 14.54 -1.29 -0.28
N PRO A 58 15.35 -0.22 -0.19
CA PRO A 58 15.75 0.37 1.09
C PRO A 58 14.57 0.97 1.86
N THR A 59 14.73 1.14 3.17
CA THR A 59 13.76 1.85 4.02
C THR A 59 13.55 3.27 3.52
N GLY A 60 12.31 3.76 3.56
CA GLY A 60 11.98 5.12 3.11
C GLY A 60 11.78 5.31 1.60
N VAL A 61 12.05 4.30 0.75
CA VAL A 61 11.88 4.43 -0.73
C VAL A 61 10.40 4.48 -1.20
N GLY A 62 9.44 4.32 -0.29
CA GLY A 62 8.01 4.41 -0.60
C GLY A 62 7.30 3.08 -0.86
N LYS A 63 7.88 1.93 -0.46
CA LYS A 63 7.24 0.60 -0.61
C LYS A 63 5.89 0.50 0.10
N THR A 64 5.82 0.93 1.36
CA THR A 64 4.57 0.95 2.14
C THR A 64 3.53 1.87 1.50
N THR A 65 3.97 3.03 0.98
CA THR A 65 3.10 3.96 0.23
C THR A 65 2.56 3.32 -1.04
N LEU A 66 3.39 2.57 -1.77
CA LEU A 66 3.00 1.83 -2.97
C LEU A 66 1.95 0.76 -2.65
N LEU A 67 2.19 -0.08 -1.64
CA LEU A 67 1.24 -1.10 -1.20
C LEU A 67 -0.11 -0.49 -0.79
N ARG A 68 -0.07 0.64 -0.05
CA ARG A 68 -1.28 1.39 0.34
C ARG A 68 -2.09 1.85 -0.87
N ARG A 69 -1.43 2.41 -1.89
CA ARG A 69 -2.11 2.87 -3.12
C ARG A 69 -2.71 1.73 -3.92
N ILE A 70 -2.02 0.59 -4.01
CA ILE A 70 -2.54 -0.60 -4.69
C ILE A 70 -3.76 -1.15 -3.96
N ARG A 71 -3.71 -1.23 -2.62
CA ARG A 71 -4.86 -1.64 -1.81
C ARG A 71 -6.07 -0.75 -2.08
N GLN A 72 -5.88 0.58 -2.05
CA GLN A 72 -6.95 1.54 -2.34
C GLN A 72 -7.54 1.33 -3.74
N ARG A 73 -6.68 1.09 -4.74
CA ARG A 73 -7.13 0.80 -6.11
C ARG A 73 -7.97 -0.47 -6.16
N LEU A 74 -7.50 -1.57 -5.59
CA LEU A 74 -8.21 -2.86 -5.62
C LEU A 74 -9.57 -2.77 -4.91
N LEU A 75 -9.61 -2.16 -3.72
CA LEU A 75 -10.87 -1.93 -3.00
C LEU A 75 -11.85 -1.08 -3.81
N ALA A 76 -11.37 -0.04 -4.51
CA ALA A 76 -12.22 0.78 -5.36
C ALA A 76 -12.69 0.02 -6.62
N SER A 77 -11.81 -0.76 -7.24
CA SER A 77 -12.11 -1.55 -8.45
C SER A 77 -13.16 -2.62 -8.21
N PHE A 78 -13.14 -3.26 -7.04
CA PHE A 78 -14.06 -4.34 -6.68
C PHE A 78 -15.18 -3.91 -5.72
N HIS A 79 -15.45 -2.61 -5.62
CA HIS A 79 -16.46 -2.09 -4.69
C HIS A 79 -17.85 -2.70 -4.94
N LYS A 80 -18.23 -2.90 -6.21
CA LYS A 80 -19.57 -3.42 -6.53
C LYS A 80 -19.71 -4.88 -6.12
N GLU A 81 -18.67 -5.67 -6.35
CA GLU A 81 -18.57 -7.08 -5.98
C GLU A 81 -18.64 -7.24 -4.46
N MET A 82 -17.94 -6.40 -3.70
CA MET A 82 -18.03 -6.36 -2.24
C MET A 82 -19.41 -5.95 -1.72
N GLU A 83 -20.17 -5.16 -2.46
CA GLU A 83 -21.55 -4.82 -2.09
C GLU A 83 -22.53 -5.97 -2.37
N LEU A 84 -22.31 -6.71 -3.46
CA LEU A 84 -23.13 -7.87 -3.84
C LEU A 84 -22.84 -9.10 -2.97
N ASP A 85 -21.58 -9.33 -2.63
CA ASP A 85 -21.13 -10.43 -1.79
C ASP A 85 -20.23 -9.90 -0.67
N LYS A 86 -20.77 -9.89 0.55
CA LYS A 86 -20.04 -9.43 1.75
C LYS A 86 -18.90 -10.36 2.15
N GLY A 87 -18.84 -11.59 1.62
CA GLY A 87 -17.73 -12.52 1.77
C GLY A 87 -16.61 -12.31 0.75
N PHE A 88 -16.79 -11.42 -0.24
CA PHE A 88 -15.79 -11.17 -1.26
C PHE A 88 -14.65 -10.30 -0.71
N ILE A 89 -13.45 -10.88 -0.59
CA ILE A 89 -12.25 -10.20 -0.09
C ILE A 89 -11.28 -9.94 -1.26
N PRO A 90 -11.22 -8.72 -1.83
CA PRO A 90 -10.36 -8.43 -2.98
C PRO A 90 -8.86 -8.42 -2.64
N ILE A 91 -8.52 -8.15 -1.38
CA ILE A 91 -7.13 -8.09 -0.92
C ILE A 91 -7.05 -8.30 0.60
N ALA A 92 -6.13 -9.17 1.03
CA ALA A 92 -5.76 -9.37 2.42
C ALA A 92 -4.30 -8.94 2.64
N ASN A 93 -4.09 -7.95 3.51
CA ASN A 93 -2.75 -7.46 3.85
C ASN A 93 -2.36 -7.94 5.24
N ILE A 94 -1.28 -8.72 5.32
CA ILE A 94 -0.81 -9.32 6.58
C ILE A 94 0.60 -8.80 6.86
N GLU A 95 0.76 -8.11 7.98
CA GLU A 95 2.06 -7.66 8.48
C GLU A 95 2.55 -8.65 9.55
N VAL A 96 3.69 -9.26 9.28
CA VAL A 96 4.33 -10.23 10.18
C VAL A 96 5.16 -9.47 11.20
N ALA A 97 5.01 -9.83 12.48
CA ALA A 97 5.88 -9.29 13.52
C ALA A 97 7.35 -9.68 13.27
N THR A 98 8.26 -8.72 13.44
CA THR A 98 9.69 -9.01 13.42
C THR A 98 10.01 -9.93 14.60
N PRO A 99 10.57 -11.13 14.38
CA PRO A 99 10.91 -12.02 15.48
C PRO A 99 12.02 -11.38 16.32
N GLU A 100 11.77 -11.14 17.61
CA GLU A 100 12.75 -10.50 18.49
C GLU A 100 13.94 -11.42 18.81
N PHE A 101 13.75 -12.75 18.88
CA PHE A 101 14.82 -13.67 19.35
C PHE A 101 14.91 -15.07 18.71
N SER A 102 13.95 -15.55 17.90
CA SER A 102 14.10 -16.78 17.08
C SER A 102 12.89 -16.98 16.15
N ASN A 103 12.94 -18.01 15.31
CA ASN A 103 11.93 -18.63 14.44
C ASN A 103 10.59 -17.91 14.23
N PHE A 104 10.16 -17.86 12.96
CA PHE A 104 8.87 -17.36 12.54
C PHE A 104 7.71 -17.95 13.37
N ASP A 105 6.93 -17.09 14.01
CA ASP A 105 5.75 -17.49 14.78
C ASP A 105 4.58 -17.77 13.83
N TRP A 106 4.44 -19.04 13.45
CA TRP A 106 3.34 -19.49 12.61
C TRP A 106 1.98 -19.25 13.26
N LYS A 107 1.87 -19.39 14.59
CA LYS A 107 0.60 -19.23 15.29
C LYS A 107 0.13 -17.78 15.22
N ASP A 108 1.02 -16.83 15.51
CA ASP A 108 0.73 -15.40 15.37
C ASP A 108 0.40 -15.03 13.92
N PHE A 109 1.16 -15.54 12.94
CA PHE A 109 0.87 -15.33 11.52
C PHE A 109 -0.54 -15.82 11.13
N TYR A 110 -0.92 -17.04 11.51
CA TYR A 110 -2.24 -17.57 11.18
C TYR A 110 -3.36 -16.78 11.84
N LEU A 111 -3.21 -16.39 13.11
CA LEU A 111 -4.22 -15.56 13.80
C LEU A 111 -4.38 -14.20 13.10
N ARG A 112 -3.29 -13.55 12.70
CA ARG A 112 -3.35 -12.30 11.93
C ARG A 112 -4.00 -12.50 10.57
N ALA A 113 -3.61 -13.56 9.86
CA ALA A 113 -4.14 -13.87 8.53
C ALA A 113 -5.66 -14.08 8.58
N LEU A 114 -6.12 -14.90 9.52
CA LEU A 114 -7.54 -15.19 9.66
C LEU A 114 -8.34 -13.97 10.15
N GLY A 115 -7.77 -13.15 11.03
CA GLY A 115 -8.38 -11.89 11.44
C GLY A 115 -8.54 -10.90 10.26
N VAL A 116 -7.54 -10.81 9.39
CA VAL A 116 -7.63 -10.00 8.15
C VAL A 116 -8.65 -10.57 7.17
N LEU A 117 -8.77 -11.90 7.11
CA LEU A 117 -9.76 -12.60 6.30
C LEU A 117 -11.17 -12.61 6.90
N GLN A 118 -11.37 -11.98 8.08
CA GLN A 118 -12.66 -11.90 8.77
C GLN A 118 -13.28 -13.28 9.00
N ASP A 119 -12.45 -14.26 9.37
CA ASP A 119 -12.93 -15.60 9.69
C ASP A 119 -13.92 -15.52 10.88
N PRO A 120 -15.14 -16.07 10.75
CA PRO A 120 -16.19 -15.95 11.77
C PRO A 120 -15.90 -16.73 13.06
N CYS A 121 -14.91 -17.62 13.06
CA CYS A 121 -14.59 -18.51 14.17
C CYS A 121 -13.48 -17.95 15.10
N ILE A 122 -13.11 -16.67 14.96
CA ILE A 122 -12.00 -16.03 15.69
C ILE A 122 -12.46 -14.79 16.45
#